data_AF-R0B9S7-F1
#
_entry.id   AF-R0B9S7-F1
#
_cell.length_a   1.000
_cell.length_b   1.000
_cell.length_c   1.000
_cell.angle_alpha   90.00
_cell.angle_beta   90.00
_cell.angle_gamma   90.00
#
_symmetry.space_group_name_H-M   'P 1'
#
loop_
_entity.id
_entity.type
_entity.pdbx_description
1 polymer ?
#
loop_
_entity_poly.entity_id
_entity_poly.type
_entity_poly.pdbx_seq_one_letter_code
_entity_poly.pdbx_strand_id
1 'polypeptide(L)'
;MSILTATLLSLLYFWGNSAFVLGVNWWTVMRPLVSGFLAGVILGDPVKGAMVGAQINILYLGFIGAGGALPGDICLAGVVGTTIAITGNLPVETAMALAVPVGLLGTIIWVVKMTVNTAWVRVAEKMSAKGDTRYYWIPNIVLPQLLLFLMSFIPCFLMVYFGTDYLKSVIQFLGENIVGVLTTIGGMLPAVGIALTLKSIFKGESVVFFFFGFLLVQYFGLDMISLGFSAVVFTLIYMQLKGHKLSAMGGSLFGAEGNNENKYVLLDKKTIRKSWLRWIMFNQANYNYERMQGTGFCHAMVPVINKLYPDNQGKRAELMQNHMQFFNTEPQWGACIIGLTAALEEKRAQGSEEITGDTITSIKSGLMGPLAGIGDTIDGGVVTPLLLTLFIGITNTGNIMGVIGYIIVEALFMWTIYWQSYKLGYEKGSDAIVTIMESGLINQLILGASIMGCLVLGGLVGNYVTLGLKLMVPVGGGVMFNIQEQLFDVILPGALPLLLTLGTYKLVKKGWSSVNIIILVAVVGLAGGLLGIFA
;
A
#
# COMPACT_ATOMS: atom_id res chain seq x y z
N MET A 1 20.54 -7.60 -21.79
CA MET A 1 20.46 -6.22 -21.21
C MET A 1 21.84 -5.78 -20.71
N SER A 2 22.15 -4.49 -20.55
CA SER A 2 23.45 -4.05 -20.00
C SER A 2 23.56 -4.26 -18.48
N ILE A 3 24.78 -4.44 -17.96
CA ILE A 3 25.05 -4.57 -16.52
C ILE A 3 24.62 -3.31 -15.75
N LEU A 4 24.84 -2.13 -16.33
CA LEU A 4 24.46 -0.86 -15.71
C LEU A 4 22.93 -0.77 -15.53
N THR A 5 22.17 -1.08 -16.58
CA THR A 5 20.70 -1.07 -16.54
C THR A 5 20.18 -2.07 -15.49
N ALA A 6 20.72 -3.29 -15.46
CA ALA A 6 20.37 -4.30 -14.46
C ALA A 6 20.65 -3.83 -13.02
N THR A 7 21.79 -3.17 -12.82
CA THR A 7 22.18 -2.59 -11.53
C THR A 7 21.20 -1.52 -11.09
N LEU A 8 20.84 -0.58 -11.97
CA LEU A 8 19.90 0.50 -11.67
C LEU A 8 18.50 -0.02 -11.32
N LEU A 9 17.99 -1.01 -12.06
CA LEU A 9 16.70 -1.65 -11.76
C LEU A 9 16.71 -2.37 -10.41
N SER A 10 17.82 -3.03 -10.08
CA SER A 10 17.96 -3.74 -8.80
C SER A 10 18.10 -2.77 -7.62
N LEU A 11 18.77 -1.63 -7.84
CA LEU A 11 18.80 -0.52 -6.89
C LEU A 11 17.44 0.13 -6.70
N LEU A 12 16.63 0.25 -7.77
CA LEU A 12 15.25 0.72 -7.67
C LEU A 12 14.40 -0.22 -6.81
N TYR A 13 14.52 -1.53 -6.99
CA TYR A 13 13.80 -2.50 -6.16
C TYR A 13 14.24 -2.46 -4.68
N PHE A 14 15.55 -2.37 -4.42
CA PHE A 14 16.07 -2.13 -3.07
C PHE A 14 15.51 -0.82 -2.51
N TRP A 15 15.54 0.25 -3.30
CA TRP A 15 15.07 1.56 -2.89
C TRP A 15 13.60 1.49 -2.50
N GLY A 16 12.72 0.92 -3.32
CA GLY A 16 11.27 0.80 -3.03
C GLY A 16 10.92 -0.02 -1.78
N ASN A 17 11.79 -0.92 -1.34
CA ASN A 17 11.63 -1.69 -0.10
C ASN A 17 12.36 -1.09 1.11
N SER A 18 13.17 -0.07 0.88
CA SER A 18 13.97 0.56 1.91
C SER A 18 13.12 1.50 2.78
N ALA A 19 13.63 1.78 3.99
CA ALA A 19 13.03 2.75 4.90
C ALA A 19 13.34 4.21 4.49
N PHE A 20 14.24 4.43 3.52
CA PHE A 20 14.56 5.77 3.04
C PHE A 20 13.36 6.41 2.29
N VAL A 21 13.31 7.75 2.18
CA VAL A 21 12.19 8.58 1.64
C VAL A 21 11.06 8.90 2.62
N LEU A 22 11.40 9.46 3.79
CA LEU A 22 10.47 10.19 4.69
C LEU A 22 9.13 9.48 4.89
N GLY A 23 9.14 8.16 5.08
CA GLY A 23 7.94 7.35 5.39
C GLY A 23 6.92 7.18 4.27
N VAL A 24 7.19 7.63 3.04
CA VAL A 24 6.22 7.55 1.92
C VAL A 24 6.53 6.44 0.93
N ASN A 25 7.69 5.79 1.08
CA ASN A 25 8.20 4.84 0.10
C ASN A 25 7.29 3.61 -0.11
N TRP A 26 6.77 3.06 0.98
CA TRP A 26 5.78 1.98 1.00
C TRP A 26 4.50 2.32 0.21
N TRP A 27 4.13 3.60 0.24
CA TRP A 27 2.91 4.13 -0.35
C TRP A 27 3.12 4.64 -1.78
N THR A 28 4.36 4.95 -2.16
CA THR A 28 4.71 5.52 -3.46
C THR A 28 5.58 4.56 -4.27
N VAL A 29 6.90 4.59 -4.11
CA VAL A 29 7.87 3.84 -4.93
C VAL A 29 7.60 2.34 -4.91
N MET A 30 7.17 1.77 -3.78
CA MET A 30 6.84 0.34 -3.69
C MET A 30 5.64 -0.05 -4.58
N ARG A 31 4.77 0.91 -4.92
CA ARG A 31 3.59 0.66 -5.76
C ARG A 31 4.01 0.44 -7.21
N PRO A 32 3.54 -0.65 -7.86
CA PRO A 32 3.83 -0.94 -9.27
C PRO A 32 3.66 0.25 -10.22
N LEU A 33 2.66 1.12 -9.99
CA LEU A 33 2.47 2.36 -10.76
C LEU A 33 3.74 3.22 -10.81
N VAL A 34 4.36 3.45 -9.64
CA VAL A 34 5.55 4.31 -9.48
C VAL A 34 6.82 3.55 -9.82
N SER A 35 7.00 2.32 -9.30
CA SER A 35 8.19 1.52 -9.62
C SER A 35 8.26 1.20 -11.11
N GLY A 36 7.11 0.95 -11.76
CA GLY A 36 7.03 0.71 -13.20
C GLY A 36 7.38 1.95 -14.01
N PHE A 37 6.87 3.13 -13.63
CA PHE A 37 7.29 4.39 -14.24
C PHE A 37 8.81 4.60 -14.14
N LEU A 38 9.38 4.43 -12.94
CA LEU A 38 10.82 4.59 -12.71
C LEU A 38 11.66 3.54 -13.44
N ALA A 39 11.19 2.29 -13.53
CA ALA A 39 11.81 1.26 -14.34
C ALA A 39 11.77 1.63 -15.84
N GLY A 40 10.65 2.19 -16.31
CA GLY A 40 10.53 2.74 -17.67
C GLY A 40 11.51 3.86 -17.93
N VAL A 41 11.71 4.80 -16.99
CA VAL A 41 12.75 5.84 -17.09
C VAL A 41 14.14 5.23 -17.25
N ILE A 42 14.47 4.21 -16.45
CA ILE A 42 15.78 3.51 -16.54
C ILE A 42 15.95 2.80 -17.89
N LEU A 43 14.85 2.28 -18.46
CA LEU A 43 14.82 1.55 -19.72
C LEU A 43 14.66 2.45 -20.95
N GLY A 44 14.41 3.75 -20.77
CA GLY A 44 14.24 4.74 -21.85
C GLY A 44 12.81 4.90 -22.38
N ASP A 45 11.81 4.26 -21.75
CA ASP A 45 10.38 4.39 -22.12
C ASP A 45 9.51 4.61 -20.86
N PRO A 46 9.44 5.86 -20.35
CA PRO A 46 8.71 6.17 -19.13
C PRO A 46 7.20 6.02 -19.28
N VAL A 47 6.63 6.26 -20.47
CA VAL A 47 5.19 6.17 -20.72
C VAL A 47 4.75 4.71 -20.68
N LYS A 48 5.41 3.84 -21.44
CA LYS A 48 5.12 2.39 -21.42
C LYS A 48 5.38 1.81 -20.03
N GLY A 49 6.44 2.25 -19.35
CA GLY A 49 6.73 1.82 -17.97
C GLY A 49 5.61 2.18 -16.99
N ALA A 50 5.09 3.41 -17.08
CA ALA A 50 3.97 3.87 -16.25
C ALA A 50 2.69 3.09 -16.55
N MET A 51 2.36 2.85 -17.82
CA MET A 51 1.17 2.09 -18.22
C MET A 51 1.24 0.63 -17.74
N VAL A 52 2.38 -0.05 -17.94
CA VAL A 52 2.57 -1.42 -17.45
C VAL A 52 2.49 -1.46 -15.93
N GLY A 53 3.16 -0.52 -15.26
CA GLY A 53 3.12 -0.40 -13.81
C GLY A 53 1.70 -0.17 -13.28
N ALA A 54 0.93 0.71 -13.91
CA ALA A 54 -0.45 1.01 -13.57
C ALA A 54 -1.33 -0.25 -13.62
N GLN A 55 -1.19 -1.05 -14.68
CA GLN A 55 -1.98 -2.27 -14.84
C GLN A 55 -1.59 -3.36 -13.83
N ILE A 56 -0.29 -3.59 -13.61
CA ILE A 56 0.18 -4.48 -12.52
C ILE A 56 -0.39 -4.02 -11.18
N ASN A 57 -0.46 -2.70 -10.95
CA ASN A 57 -0.97 -2.15 -9.71
C ASN A 57 -2.47 -2.42 -9.50
N ILE A 58 -3.27 -2.58 -10.56
CA ILE A 58 -4.72 -2.87 -10.43
C ILE A 58 -4.93 -4.16 -9.63
N LEU A 59 -4.12 -5.20 -9.88
CA LEU A 59 -4.14 -6.47 -9.13
C LEU A 59 -3.91 -6.26 -7.63
N TYR A 60 -3.10 -5.26 -7.28
CA TYR A 60 -2.66 -5.00 -5.91
C TYR A 60 -3.38 -3.79 -5.27
N LEU A 61 -4.51 -3.33 -5.82
CA LEU A 61 -5.29 -2.22 -5.23
C LEU A 61 -5.70 -2.51 -3.78
N GLY A 62 -6.20 -3.72 -3.52
CA GLY A 62 -6.58 -4.16 -2.17
C GLY A 62 -5.43 -4.72 -1.33
N PHE A 63 -4.18 -4.31 -1.61
CA PHE A 63 -3.01 -4.79 -0.89
C PHE A 63 -2.94 -4.19 0.51
N ILE A 64 -3.17 -5.03 1.53
CA ILE A 64 -3.05 -4.69 2.94
C ILE A 64 -2.08 -5.67 3.61
N GLY A 65 -1.05 -5.14 4.27
CA GLY A 65 -0.05 -5.91 5.01
C GLY A 65 -0.37 -5.98 6.50
N ALA A 66 -1.33 -6.83 6.89
CA ALA A 66 -1.74 -6.95 8.28
C ALA A 66 -0.79 -7.87 9.08
N GLY A 67 -0.38 -7.43 10.27
CA GLY A 67 0.38 -8.28 11.21
C GLY A 67 1.75 -8.74 10.70
N GLY A 68 2.34 -8.02 9.73
CA GLY A 68 3.64 -8.35 9.15
C GLY A 68 3.62 -9.44 8.08
N ALA A 69 2.45 -9.92 7.66
CA ALA A 69 2.30 -10.82 6.52
C ALA A 69 1.93 -10.04 5.25
N LEU A 70 2.58 -10.38 4.12
CA LEU A 70 2.32 -9.74 2.82
C LEU A 70 1.76 -10.76 1.82
N PRO A 71 0.71 -10.42 1.06
CA PRO A 71 0.14 -11.32 0.05
C PRO A 71 1.02 -11.45 -1.21
N GLY A 72 2.02 -10.59 -1.38
CA GLY A 72 2.94 -10.56 -2.51
C GLY A 72 3.95 -9.43 -2.37
N ASP A 73 5.10 -9.53 -3.03
CA ASP A 73 6.02 -8.40 -3.20
C ASP A 73 5.62 -7.59 -4.44
N ILE A 74 4.90 -6.52 -4.19
CA ILE A 74 4.36 -5.66 -5.25
C ILE A 74 5.46 -4.83 -5.94
N CYS A 75 6.54 -4.49 -5.24
CA CYS A 75 7.63 -3.71 -5.83
C CYS A 75 8.43 -4.57 -6.79
N LEU A 76 8.69 -5.83 -6.42
CA LEU A 76 9.37 -6.78 -7.29
C LEU A 76 8.55 -7.06 -8.55
N ALA A 77 7.24 -7.30 -8.38
CA ALA A 77 6.30 -7.47 -9.48
C ALA A 77 6.32 -6.25 -10.42
N GLY A 78 6.30 -5.04 -9.87
CA GLY A 78 6.36 -3.80 -10.65
C GLY A 78 7.67 -3.63 -11.42
N VAL A 79 8.83 -3.75 -10.76
CA VAL A 79 10.15 -3.54 -11.40
C VAL A 79 10.43 -4.61 -12.45
N VAL A 80 10.30 -5.89 -12.08
CA VAL A 80 10.64 -7.00 -12.97
C VAL A 80 9.57 -7.15 -14.06
N GLY A 81 8.29 -7.02 -13.71
CA GLY A 81 7.18 -7.08 -14.67
C GLY A 81 7.28 -6.01 -15.75
N THR A 82 7.55 -4.75 -15.36
CA THR A 82 7.79 -3.66 -16.33
C THR A 82 9.04 -3.91 -17.17
N THR A 83 10.12 -4.42 -16.57
CA THR A 83 11.34 -4.74 -17.31
C THR A 83 11.09 -5.78 -18.38
N ILE A 84 10.38 -6.85 -18.04
CA ILE A 84 9.97 -7.91 -18.96
C ILE A 84 9.09 -7.35 -20.09
N ALA A 85 8.12 -6.50 -19.76
CA ALA A 85 7.22 -5.91 -20.74
C ALA A 85 7.94 -5.06 -21.78
N ILE A 86 8.83 -4.18 -21.33
CA ILE A 86 9.54 -3.24 -22.21
C ILE A 86 10.59 -3.99 -23.05
N THR A 87 11.42 -4.82 -22.41
CA THR A 87 12.51 -5.52 -23.11
C THR A 87 12.04 -6.65 -24.02
N GLY A 88 10.93 -7.31 -23.65
CA GLY A 88 10.29 -8.36 -24.46
C GLY A 88 9.29 -7.84 -25.49
N ASN A 89 9.01 -6.54 -25.50
CA ASN A 89 7.95 -5.90 -26.28
C ASN A 89 6.59 -6.64 -26.17
N LEU A 90 6.26 -7.08 -24.96
CA LEU A 90 5.03 -7.83 -24.71
C LEU A 90 3.81 -6.90 -24.60
N PRO A 91 2.61 -7.41 -24.96
CA PRO A 91 1.36 -6.79 -24.54
C PRO A 91 1.32 -6.63 -23.03
N VAL A 92 0.65 -5.57 -22.56
CA VAL A 92 0.64 -5.21 -21.14
C VAL A 92 -0.02 -6.31 -20.31
N GLU A 93 -1.08 -6.92 -20.84
CA GLU A 93 -1.85 -8.00 -20.22
C GLU A 93 -0.97 -9.23 -19.98
N THR A 94 -0.17 -9.63 -20.98
CA THR A 94 0.78 -10.74 -20.86
C THR A 94 1.85 -10.44 -19.82
N ALA A 95 2.38 -9.21 -19.79
CA ALA A 95 3.37 -8.82 -18.81
C ALA A 95 2.83 -8.87 -17.38
N MET A 96 1.58 -8.47 -17.17
CA MET A 96 0.92 -8.57 -15.86
C MET A 96 0.80 -10.02 -15.40
N ALA A 97 0.36 -10.93 -16.29
CA ALA A 97 0.24 -12.35 -15.97
C ALA A 97 1.57 -12.96 -15.52
N LEU A 98 2.69 -12.51 -16.10
CA LEU A 98 4.04 -12.91 -15.73
C LEU A 98 4.56 -12.22 -14.46
N ALA A 99 4.09 -11.01 -14.15
CA ALA A 99 4.51 -10.25 -12.97
C ALA A 99 4.00 -10.88 -11.66
N VAL A 100 2.81 -11.51 -11.68
CA VAL A 100 2.19 -12.06 -10.46
C VAL A 100 3.03 -13.17 -9.80
N PRO A 101 3.48 -14.22 -10.51
CA PRO A 101 4.37 -15.22 -9.93
C PRO A 101 5.68 -14.63 -9.38
N VAL A 102 6.25 -13.63 -10.07
CA VAL A 102 7.47 -12.95 -9.64
C VAL A 102 7.25 -12.23 -8.30
N GLY A 103 6.12 -11.52 -8.15
CA GLY A 103 5.76 -10.91 -6.87
C GLY A 103 5.57 -11.93 -5.75
N LEU A 104 5.02 -13.11 -6.04
CA LEU A 104 4.88 -14.17 -5.04
C LEU A 104 6.25 -14.69 -4.57
N LEU A 105 7.25 -14.81 -5.45
CA LEU A 105 8.61 -15.20 -5.06
C LEU A 105 9.25 -14.20 -4.10
N GLY A 106 8.96 -12.90 -4.25
CA GLY A 106 9.46 -11.87 -3.35
C GLY A 106 8.94 -11.98 -1.91
N THR A 107 7.84 -12.71 -1.66
CA THR A 107 7.39 -12.98 -0.28
C THR A 107 8.42 -13.77 0.53
N ILE A 108 9.24 -14.59 -0.14
CA ILE A 108 10.34 -15.33 0.49
C ILE A 108 11.39 -14.33 1.02
N ILE A 109 11.72 -13.30 0.23
CA ILE A 109 12.64 -12.22 0.63
C ILE A 109 12.13 -11.55 1.90
N TRP A 110 10.83 -11.24 1.96
CA TRP A 110 10.22 -10.62 3.13
C TRP A 110 10.30 -11.51 4.38
N VAL A 111 9.93 -12.79 4.27
CA VAL A 111 9.96 -13.74 5.41
C VAL A 111 11.38 -13.94 5.92
N VAL A 112 12.36 -14.08 5.02
CA VAL A 112 13.77 -14.22 5.39
C VAL A 112 14.28 -12.95 6.07
N LYS A 113 13.99 -11.76 5.50
CA LYS A 113 14.32 -10.46 6.09
C LYS A 113 13.80 -10.36 7.53
N MET A 114 12.52 -10.61 7.74
CA MET A 114 11.86 -10.56 9.05
C MET A 114 12.50 -11.52 10.07
N THR A 115 12.91 -12.71 9.61
CA THR A 115 13.51 -13.74 10.46
C THR A 115 14.93 -13.35 10.88
N VAL A 116 15.78 -12.97 9.90
CA VAL A 116 17.19 -12.63 10.16
C VAL A 116 17.31 -11.33 10.96
N ASN A 117 16.41 -10.37 10.74
CA ASN A 117 16.40 -9.11 11.50
C ASN A 117 16.24 -9.30 13.02
N THR A 118 15.67 -10.43 13.46
CA THR A 118 15.63 -10.80 14.88
C THR A 118 17.03 -10.89 15.50
N ALA A 119 18.06 -11.26 14.74
CA ALA A 119 19.44 -11.26 15.23
C ALA A 119 19.92 -9.87 15.66
N TRP A 120 19.48 -8.82 14.95
CA TRP A 120 19.84 -7.43 15.25
C TRP A 120 19.17 -6.90 16.52
N VAL A 121 18.06 -7.52 16.95
CA VAL A 121 17.44 -7.21 18.25
C VAL A 121 18.40 -7.50 19.41
N ARG A 122 19.21 -8.56 19.35
CA ARG A 122 20.19 -8.87 20.41
C ARG A 122 21.29 -7.82 20.52
N VAL A 123 21.68 -7.25 19.38
CA VAL A 123 22.63 -6.13 19.35
C VAL A 123 22.00 -4.90 19.98
N ALA A 124 20.75 -4.59 19.60
CA ALA A 124 19.98 -3.49 20.18
C ALA A 124 19.75 -3.67 21.70
N GLU A 125 19.53 -4.89 22.18
CA GLU A 125 19.40 -5.22 23.61
C GLU A 125 20.68 -4.94 24.39
N LYS A 126 21.83 -5.41 23.89
CA LYS A 126 23.13 -5.13 24.52
C LYS A 126 23.43 -3.64 24.61
N MET A 127 23.04 -2.86 23.60
CA MET A 127 23.21 -1.40 23.60
C MET A 127 22.23 -0.71 24.53
N SER A 128 20.97 -1.14 24.54
CA SER A 128 19.93 -0.63 25.43
C SER A 128 20.28 -0.89 26.90
N ALA A 129 20.78 -2.07 27.25
CA ALA A 129 21.24 -2.40 28.60
C ALA A 129 22.38 -1.49 29.10
N LYS A 130 23.18 -0.95 28.18
CA LYS A 130 24.26 0.00 28.49
C LYS A 130 23.83 1.47 28.41
N GLY A 131 22.61 1.77 27.95
CA GLY A 131 22.17 3.14 27.68
C GLY A 131 22.95 3.82 26.55
N ASP A 132 23.50 3.06 25.59
CA ASP A 132 24.25 3.60 24.45
C ASP A 132 23.32 4.09 23.35
N THR A 133 23.09 5.39 23.36
CA THR A 133 22.25 6.08 22.40
C THR A 133 22.99 6.55 21.15
N ARG A 134 24.32 6.63 21.18
CA ARG A 134 25.13 7.26 20.12
C ARG A 134 25.11 6.43 18.85
N TYR A 135 25.19 5.12 18.99
CA TYR A 135 25.30 4.19 17.87
C TYR A 135 24.06 3.32 17.65
N TYR A 136 22.96 3.58 18.36
CA TYR A 136 21.73 2.77 18.29
C TYR A 136 21.11 2.70 16.88
N TRP A 137 21.46 3.65 16.00
CA TRP A 137 21.07 3.64 14.60
C TRP A 137 21.70 2.48 13.79
N ILE A 138 22.80 1.86 14.26
CA ILE A 138 23.44 0.72 13.59
C ILE A 138 22.53 -0.52 13.58
N PRO A 139 22.06 -1.05 14.72
CA PRO A 139 21.16 -2.20 14.72
C PRO A 139 19.77 -1.88 14.16
N ASN A 140 19.34 -0.61 14.16
CA ASN A 140 18.05 -0.24 13.59
C ASN A 140 18.07 0.02 12.07
N ILE A 141 19.16 0.57 11.53
CA ILE A 141 19.23 1.02 10.13
C ILE A 141 20.30 0.26 9.37
N VAL A 142 21.56 0.33 9.78
CA VAL A 142 22.67 -0.15 8.96
C VAL A 142 22.59 -1.65 8.70
N LEU A 143 22.51 -2.46 9.75
CA LEU A 143 22.51 -3.92 9.60
C LEU A 143 21.29 -4.43 8.83
N PRO A 144 20.05 -3.99 9.16
CA PRO A 144 18.87 -4.38 8.39
C PRO A 144 18.87 -3.90 6.94
N GLN A 145 19.35 -2.68 6.66
CA GLN A 145 19.37 -2.14 5.29
C GLN A 145 20.45 -2.79 4.43
N LEU A 146 21.60 -3.17 5.01
CA LEU A 146 22.61 -3.97 4.31
C LEU A 146 22.08 -5.37 3.97
N LEU A 147 21.39 -6.01 4.91
CA LEU A 147 20.72 -7.28 4.64
C LEU A 147 19.68 -7.13 3.52
N LEU A 148 18.82 -6.12 3.61
CA LEU A 148 17.81 -5.83 2.59
C LEU A 148 18.46 -5.59 1.23
N PHE A 149 19.56 -4.85 1.17
CA PHE A 149 20.31 -4.61 -0.06
C PHE A 149 20.74 -5.94 -0.69
N LEU A 150 21.41 -6.82 0.06
CA LEU A 150 21.85 -8.11 -0.46
C LEU A 150 20.68 -8.98 -0.92
N MET A 151 19.63 -9.06 -0.11
CA MET A 151 18.45 -9.89 -0.38
C MET A 151 17.57 -9.36 -1.52
N SER A 152 17.58 -8.05 -1.77
CA SER A 152 16.77 -7.44 -2.83
C SER A 152 17.57 -7.33 -4.13
N PHE A 153 18.80 -6.84 -4.04
CA PHE A 153 19.65 -6.56 -5.17
C PHE A 153 20.01 -7.84 -5.93
N ILE A 154 20.49 -8.88 -5.24
CA ILE A 154 21.01 -10.08 -5.91
C ILE A 154 19.90 -10.80 -6.71
N PRO A 155 18.74 -11.17 -6.12
CA PRO A 155 17.70 -11.87 -6.88
C PRO A 155 17.14 -11.01 -8.01
N CYS A 156 16.88 -9.72 -7.76
CA CYS A 156 16.39 -8.81 -8.79
C CYS A 156 17.39 -8.69 -9.94
N PHE A 157 18.68 -8.51 -9.64
CA PHE A 157 19.74 -8.40 -10.65
C PHE A 157 19.79 -9.65 -11.53
N LEU A 158 19.78 -10.83 -10.92
CA LEU A 158 19.78 -12.09 -11.67
C LEU A 158 18.53 -12.22 -12.56
N MET A 159 17.35 -11.90 -12.01
CA MET A 159 16.10 -11.96 -12.76
C MET A 159 16.08 -10.99 -13.93
N VAL A 160 16.48 -9.74 -13.75
CA VAL A 160 16.43 -8.77 -14.84
C VAL A 160 17.55 -9.04 -15.85
N TYR A 161 18.79 -9.27 -15.40
CA TYR A 161 19.96 -9.41 -16.28
C TYR A 161 19.90 -10.66 -17.16
N PHE A 162 19.62 -11.83 -16.57
CA PHE A 162 19.51 -13.07 -17.32
C PHE A 162 18.11 -13.29 -17.89
N GLY A 163 17.07 -12.76 -17.23
CA GLY A 163 15.69 -12.99 -17.63
C GLY A 163 15.40 -12.53 -19.05
N THR A 164 16.04 -11.48 -19.57
CA THR A 164 15.79 -10.99 -20.94
C THR A 164 16.11 -12.04 -22.01
N ASP A 165 17.16 -12.84 -21.80
CA ASP A 165 17.62 -13.83 -22.79
C ASP A 165 16.79 -15.12 -22.68
N TYR A 166 16.43 -15.50 -21.45
CA TYR A 166 15.49 -16.60 -21.20
C TYR A 166 14.08 -16.29 -21.73
N LEU A 167 13.64 -15.03 -21.65
CA LEU A 167 12.29 -14.64 -22.05
C LEU A 167 12.00 -14.93 -23.53
N LYS A 168 12.96 -14.61 -24.42
CA LYS A 168 12.82 -14.84 -25.86
C LYS A 168 12.68 -16.34 -26.17
N SER A 169 13.51 -17.15 -25.52
CA SER A 169 13.48 -18.62 -25.64
C SER A 169 12.16 -19.20 -25.11
N VAL A 170 11.66 -18.69 -23.98
CA VAL A 170 10.38 -19.10 -23.41
C VAL A 170 9.22 -18.71 -24.33
N ILE A 171 9.16 -17.48 -24.84
CA ILE A 171 8.08 -17.04 -25.75
C ILE A 171 8.06 -17.89 -27.03
N GLN A 172 9.23 -18.14 -27.63
CA GLN A 172 9.34 -18.96 -28.83
C GLN A 172 8.91 -20.41 -28.58
N PHE A 173 9.19 -20.95 -27.39
CA PHE A 173 8.74 -22.28 -26.97
C PHE A 173 7.24 -22.35 -26.71
N LEU A 174 6.65 -21.31 -26.11
CA LEU A 174 5.23 -21.27 -25.73
C LEU A 174 4.29 -21.15 -26.96
N GLY A 175 4.70 -20.44 -28.01
CA GLY A 175 3.88 -20.23 -29.21
C GLY A 175 2.70 -19.26 -29.00
N GLU A 176 2.10 -18.79 -30.11
CA GLU A 176 1.07 -17.74 -30.10
C GLU A 176 -0.19 -18.11 -29.30
N ASN A 177 -0.58 -19.38 -29.33
CA ASN A 177 -1.76 -19.87 -28.61
C ASN A 177 -1.61 -19.69 -27.08
N ILE A 178 -0.42 -19.94 -26.52
CA ILE A 178 -0.20 -19.77 -25.07
C ILE A 178 -0.10 -18.29 -24.71
N VAL A 179 0.48 -17.45 -25.56
CA VAL A 179 0.49 -15.99 -25.34
C VAL A 179 -0.94 -15.43 -25.33
N GLY A 180 -1.82 -15.90 -26.22
CA GLY A 180 -3.24 -15.57 -26.19
C GLY A 180 -3.89 -15.95 -24.85
N VAL A 181 -3.64 -17.17 -24.35
CA VAL A 181 -4.17 -17.61 -23.06
C VAL A 181 -3.64 -16.77 -21.88
N LEU A 182 -2.35 -16.41 -21.90
CA LEU A 182 -1.77 -15.52 -20.89
C LEU A 182 -2.38 -14.11 -20.93
N THR A 183 -2.73 -13.63 -22.12
CA THR A 183 -3.43 -12.35 -22.31
C THR A 183 -4.82 -12.41 -21.67
N THR A 184 -5.61 -13.46 -21.95
CA THR A 184 -6.93 -13.67 -21.33
C THR A 184 -6.82 -13.77 -19.81
N ILE A 185 -5.85 -14.54 -19.27
CA ILE A 185 -5.62 -14.61 -17.81
C ILE A 185 -5.28 -13.22 -17.26
N GLY A 186 -4.33 -12.51 -17.90
CA GLY A 186 -3.90 -11.17 -17.51
C GLY A 186 -5.05 -10.16 -17.48
N GLY A 187 -5.96 -10.27 -18.44
CA GLY A 187 -7.18 -9.47 -18.55
C GLY A 187 -8.21 -9.69 -17.44
N MET A 188 -8.31 -10.92 -16.94
CA MET A 188 -9.22 -11.29 -15.86
C MET A 188 -8.69 -10.90 -14.47
N LEU A 189 -7.37 -10.83 -14.30
CA LEU A 189 -6.71 -10.61 -13.01
C LEU A 189 -7.06 -9.29 -12.30
N PRO A 190 -7.24 -8.14 -12.99
CA PRO A 190 -7.76 -6.91 -12.40
C PRO A 190 -9.01 -7.07 -11.54
N ALA A 191 -9.88 -8.04 -11.86
CA ALA A 191 -11.08 -8.33 -11.07
C ALA A 191 -10.75 -8.70 -9.62
N VAL A 192 -9.61 -9.37 -9.38
CA VAL A 192 -9.16 -9.77 -8.05
C VAL A 192 -8.78 -8.55 -7.21
N GLY A 193 -7.97 -7.64 -7.76
CA GLY A 193 -7.52 -6.45 -7.03
C GLY A 193 -8.66 -5.48 -6.73
N ILE A 194 -9.58 -5.30 -7.68
CA ILE A 194 -10.81 -4.52 -7.47
C ILE A 194 -11.67 -5.18 -6.38
N ALA A 195 -11.91 -6.50 -6.46
CA ALA A 195 -12.70 -7.22 -5.46
C ALA A 195 -12.12 -7.17 -4.04
N LEU A 196 -10.79 -7.21 -3.90
CA LEU A 196 -10.12 -7.06 -2.61
C LEU A 196 -10.35 -5.67 -2.02
N THR A 197 -10.33 -4.64 -2.85
CA THR A 197 -10.64 -3.26 -2.44
C THR A 197 -12.10 -3.13 -2.03
N LEU A 198 -13.01 -3.72 -2.81
CA LEU A 198 -14.44 -3.76 -2.50
C LEU A 198 -14.73 -4.40 -1.13
N LYS A 199 -13.90 -5.34 -0.64
CA LYS A 199 -14.06 -5.94 0.70
C LYS A 199 -14.21 -4.89 1.81
N SER A 200 -13.46 -3.79 1.73
CA SER A 200 -13.41 -2.75 2.77
C SER A 200 -14.53 -1.72 2.64
N ILE A 201 -14.92 -1.38 1.41
CA ILE A 201 -15.77 -0.22 1.10
C ILE A 201 -17.13 -0.55 0.47
N PHE A 202 -17.33 -1.76 -0.04
CA PHE A 202 -18.56 -2.17 -0.73
C PHE A 202 -19.61 -2.65 0.28
N LYS A 203 -20.29 -1.71 0.94
CA LYS A 203 -21.28 -1.96 2.00
C LYS A 203 -22.27 -0.80 2.13
N GLY A 204 -23.50 -1.12 2.50
CA GLY A 204 -24.54 -0.11 2.71
C GLY A 204 -24.79 0.71 1.44
N GLU A 205 -24.75 2.03 1.58
CA GLU A 205 -25.15 2.98 0.53
C GLU A 205 -24.11 3.10 -0.60
N SER A 206 -22.83 2.75 -0.36
CA SER A 206 -21.76 2.86 -1.37
C SER A 206 -21.94 1.89 -2.54
N VAL A 207 -22.68 0.79 -2.34
CA VAL A 207 -22.93 -0.24 -3.36
C VAL A 207 -23.62 0.34 -4.59
N VAL A 208 -24.55 1.27 -4.41
CA VAL A 208 -25.29 1.90 -5.52
C VAL A 208 -24.35 2.70 -6.41
N PHE A 209 -23.38 3.40 -5.81
CA PHE A 209 -22.41 4.20 -6.53
C PHE A 209 -21.47 3.36 -7.38
N PHE A 210 -21.16 2.13 -6.97
CA PHE A 210 -20.39 1.18 -7.79
C PHE A 210 -21.09 0.85 -9.09
N PHE A 211 -22.36 0.45 -9.04
CA PHE A 211 -23.12 0.16 -10.26
C PHE A 211 -23.33 1.41 -11.10
N PHE A 212 -23.55 2.57 -10.47
CA PHE A 212 -23.67 3.83 -11.19
C PHE A 212 -22.39 4.18 -11.96
N GLY A 213 -21.22 4.06 -11.33
CA GLY A 213 -19.94 4.29 -11.99
C GLY A 213 -19.67 3.32 -13.15
N PHE A 214 -20.03 2.04 -12.98
CA PHE A 214 -19.96 1.04 -14.05
C PHE A 214 -20.84 1.43 -15.25
N LEU A 215 -22.09 1.82 -15.01
CA LEU A 215 -23.03 2.23 -16.06
C LEU A 215 -22.58 3.50 -16.80
N LEU A 216 -22.02 4.48 -16.07
CA LEU A 216 -21.47 5.70 -16.67
C LEU A 216 -20.36 5.39 -17.69
N VAL A 217 -19.48 4.44 -17.38
CA VAL A 217 -18.43 4.04 -18.32
C VAL A 217 -19.00 3.24 -19.48
N GLN A 218 -19.81 2.21 -19.21
CA GLN A 218 -20.24 1.26 -20.25
C GLN A 218 -21.27 1.86 -21.23
N TYR A 219 -22.18 2.71 -20.76
CA TYR A 219 -23.22 3.29 -21.62
C TYR A 219 -22.91 4.69 -22.12
N PHE A 220 -22.23 5.50 -21.31
CA PHE A 220 -21.94 6.89 -21.68
C PHE A 220 -20.50 7.10 -22.14
N GLY A 221 -19.65 6.06 -22.10
CA GLY A 221 -18.26 6.14 -22.56
C GLY A 221 -17.43 7.14 -21.77
N LEU A 222 -17.79 7.42 -20.50
CA LEU A 222 -17.03 8.36 -19.68
C LEU A 222 -15.60 7.86 -19.50
N ASP A 223 -14.65 8.73 -19.85
CA ASP A 223 -13.24 8.48 -19.57
C ASP A 223 -12.97 8.50 -18.05
N MET A 224 -11.85 7.89 -17.65
CA MET A 224 -11.51 7.74 -16.24
C MET A 224 -11.24 9.06 -15.51
N ILE A 225 -10.76 10.10 -16.21
CA ILE A 225 -10.52 11.43 -15.62
C ILE A 225 -11.87 12.06 -15.28
N SER A 226 -12.80 12.07 -16.24
CA SER A 226 -14.16 12.59 -16.07
C SER A 226 -14.91 11.84 -14.96
N LEU A 227 -14.79 10.51 -14.90
CA LEU A 227 -15.36 9.69 -13.83
C LEU A 227 -14.79 10.05 -12.46
N GLY A 228 -13.48 10.25 -12.35
CA GLY A 228 -12.79 10.60 -11.12
C GLY A 228 -13.26 11.94 -10.53
N PHE A 229 -13.30 12.99 -11.34
CA PHE A 229 -13.84 14.28 -10.89
C PHE A 229 -15.32 14.20 -10.53
N SER A 230 -16.11 13.45 -11.31
CA SER A 230 -17.52 13.20 -11.02
C SER A 230 -17.68 12.49 -9.67
N ALA A 231 -16.85 11.49 -9.37
CA ALA A 231 -16.86 10.78 -8.09
C ALA A 231 -16.68 11.72 -6.89
N VAL A 232 -15.74 12.67 -7.00
CA VAL A 232 -15.51 13.69 -5.97
C VAL A 232 -16.75 14.56 -5.78
N VAL A 233 -17.32 15.07 -6.87
CA VAL A 233 -18.51 15.93 -6.83
C VAL A 233 -19.70 15.19 -6.22
N PHE A 234 -20.00 13.98 -6.70
CA PHE A 234 -21.10 13.16 -6.17
C PHE A 234 -20.90 12.84 -4.68
N THR A 235 -19.68 12.54 -4.26
CA THR A 235 -19.35 12.30 -2.86
C THR A 235 -19.60 13.55 -2.01
N LEU A 236 -19.14 14.71 -2.46
CA LEU A 236 -19.35 15.96 -1.74
C LEU A 236 -20.82 16.31 -1.59
N ILE A 237 -21.60 16.21 -2.67
CA ILE A 237 -23.04 16.43 -2.66
C ILE A 237 -23.71 15.44 -1.69
N TYR A 238 -23.36 14.16 -1.76
CA TYR A 238 -23.94 13.14 -0.88
C TYR A 238 -23.66 13.41 0.60
N MET A 239 -22.40 13.74 0.92
CA MET A 239 -22.00 14.05 2.29
C MET A 239 -22.73 15.29 2.81
N GLN A 240 -22.92 16.32 1.98
CA GLN A 240 -23.69 17.51 2.33
C GLN A 240 -25.17 17.18 2.60
N LEU A 241 -25.79 16.35 1.77
CA LEU A 241 -27.19 15.92 1.94
C LEU A 241 -27.40 15.11 3.23
N LYS A 242 -26.39 14.34 3.67
CA LYS A 242 -26.40 13.64 4.97
C LYS A 242 -26.10 14.56 6.16
N GLY A 243 -25.88 15.86 5.95
CA GLY A 243 -25.56 16.82 7.00
C GLY A 243 -24.10 16.80 7.45
N HIS A 244 -23.22 16.08 6.75
CA HIS A 244 -21.79 16.03 7.04
C HIS A 244 -21.04 17.13 6.28
N LYS A 245 -20.51 18.14 7.00
CA LYS A 245 -19.69 19.20 6.39
C LYS A 245 -18.22 18.75 6.25
N LEU A 246 -17.79 18.38 5.05
CA LEU A 246 -16.42 17.91 4.77
C LEU A 246 -15.34 18.97 5.10
N SER A 247 -15.62 20.26 4.90
CA SER A 247 -14.72 21.38 5.22
C SER A 247 -14.39 21.51 6.71
N ALA A 248 -15.23 20.98 7.61
CA ALA A 248 -14.99 21.00 9.05
C ALA A 248 -14.13 19.80 9.54
N MET A 249 -13.93 18.78 8.71
CA MET A 249 -13.40 17.48 9.13
C MET A 249 -11.87 17.49 9.31
N GLY A 250 -11.11 18.09 8.38
CA GLY A 250 -9.64 18.16 8.46
C GLY A 250 -9.13 19.08 9.58
N GLY A 251 -9.85 20.16 9.86
CA GLY A 251 -9.55 21.07 10.97
C GLY A 251 -9.94 20.51 12.34
N SER A 252 -11.04 19.74 12.43
CA SER A 252 -11.51 19.17 13.70
C SER A 252 -10.81 17.88 14.10
N LEU A 253 -10.43 17.02 13.14
CA LEU A 253 -9.86 15.70 13.43
C LEU A 253 -8.55 15.78 14.23
N PHE A 254 -7.67 16.72 13.89
CA PHE A 254 -6.45 16.99 14.65
C PHE A 254 -6.56 18.27 15.49
N GLY A 255 -7.75 18.88 15.53
CA GLY A 255 -8.07 20.15 16.17
C GLY A 255 -8.57 20.05 17.61
N ALA A 256 -8.80 18.83 18.14
CA ALA A 256 -9.31 18.58 19.49
C ALA A 256 -8.75 19.53 20.58
N GLU A 257 -9.59 20.11 21.43
CA GLU A 257 -9.11 20.89 22.57
C GLU A 257 -8.47 19.94 23.58
N GLY A 258 -7.18 20.14 23.88
CA GLY A 258 -6.45 19.39 24.89
C GLY A 258 -5.96 20.36 25.96
N ASN A 259 -5.79 19.87 27.19
CA ASN A 259 -5.31 20.69 28.29
C ASN A 259 -3.87 21.15 27.98
N ASN A 260 -3.69 22.45 27.70
CA ASN A 260 -2.44 23.05 27.21
C ASN A 260 -1.38 23.30 28.30
N GLU A 261 -1.64 22.84 29.52
CA GLU A 261 -0.77 23.09 30.66
C GLU A 261 0.54 22.30 30.50
N ASN A 262 1.63 23.04 30.26
CA ASN A 262 3.03 22.60 30.20
C ASN A 262 3.56 21.95 28.90
N LYS A 263 3.27 22.54 27.73
CA LYS A 263 4.00 22.16 26.50
C LYS A 263 5.46 22.64 26.52
N TYR A 264 6.40 21.75 26.17
CA TYR A 264 7.82 22.06 25.92
C TYR A 264 8.60 22.64 27.12
N VAL A 265 8.44 22.07 28.31
CA VAL A 265 9.15 22.57 29.49
C VAL A 265 10.60 22.10 29.50
N LEU A 266 10.86 20.82 29.20
CA LEU A 266 12.19 20.21 29.13
C LEU A 266 12.59 19.87 27.69
N LEU A 267 11.61 19.44 26.88
CA LEU A 267 11.82 19.06 25.49
C LEU A 267 11.61 20.26 24.58
N ASP A 268 12.62 20.58 23.77
CA ASP A 268 12.51 21.63 22.77
C ASP A 268 11.92 21.10 21.44
N LYS A 269 11.38 22.01 20.62
CA LYS A 269 10.79 21.69 19.32
C LYS A 269 11.75 20.94 18.38
N LYS A 270 13.07 21.19 18.46
CA LYS A 270 14.07 20.52 17.62
C LYS A 270 14.25 19.08 18.06
N THR A 271 14.21 18.79 19.36
CA THR A 271 14.23 17.42 19.90
C THR A 271 13.00 16.63 19.44
N ILE A 272 11.81 17.22 19.53
CA ILE A 272 10.56 16.59 19.06
C ILE A 272 10.60 16.32 17.55
N ARG A 273 11.02 17.31 16.74
CA ARG A 273 11.18 17.12 15.29
C ARG A 273 12.19 16.01 14.95
N LYS A 274 13.29 15.88 15.70
CA LYS A 274 14.25 14.78 15.52
C LYS A 274 13.64 13.41 15.84
N SER A 275 12.85 13.32 16.91
CA SER A 275 12.15 12.09 17.27
C SER A 275 11.15 11.68 16.18
N TRP A 276 10.30 12.62 15.76
CA TRP A 276 9.39 12.43 14.64
C TRP A 276 10.11 12.03 13.35
N LEU A 277 11.20 12.72 12.98
CA LEU A 277 11.97 12.43 11.77
C LEU A 277 12.57 11.02 11.79
N ARG A 278 12.97 10.53 12.96
CA ARG A 278 13.47 9.15 13.10
C ARG A 278 12.35 8.12 13.01
N TRP A 279 11.16 8.42 13.54
CA TRP A 279 10.00 7.55 13.40
C TRP A 279 9.57 7.43 11.94
N ILE A 280 9.30 8.56 11.28
CA ILE A 280 8.83 8.56 9.89
C ILE A 280 9.83 7.88 8.94
N MET A 281 11.13 8.03 9.16
CA MET A 281 12.15 7.41 8.33
C MET A 281 12.43 5.95 8.68
N PHE A 282 12.36 5.54 9.95
CA PHE A 282 13.01 4.31 10.38
C PHE A 282 12.15 3.41 11.29
N ASN A 283 10.84 3.62 11.33
CA ASN A 283 9.91 2.81 12.13
C ASN A 283 9.96 1.30 11.80
N GLN A 284 10.16 0.95 10.52
CA GLN A 284 10.22 -0.44 10.03
C GLN A 284 11.59 -0.80 9.43
N ALA A 285 12.64 -0.02 9.72
CA ALA A 285 13.97 -0.30 9.20
C ALA A 285 14.49 -1.66 9.70
N ASN A 286 14.33 -1.95 10.99
CA ASN A 286 14.58 -3.27 11.59
C ASN A 286 13.27 -3.99 11.95
N TYR A 287 12.33 -4.09 10.99
CA TYR A 287 11.10 -4.85 11.20
C TYR A 287 11.42 -6.36 11.31
N ASN A 288 10.91 -7.02 12.35
CA ASN A 288 11.26 -8.40 12.71
C ASN A 288 10.15 -9.09 13.50
N TYR A 289 10.14 -10.43 13.56
CA TYR A 289 9.07 -11.18 14.23
C TYR A 289 9.05 -11.09 15.75
N GLU A 290 10.16 -10.74 16.40
CA GLU A 290 10.24 -10.72 17.85
C GLU A 290 9.72 -9.41 18.46
N ARG A 291 10.14 -8.27 17.90
CA ARG A 291 9.83 -6.94 18.43
C ARG A 291 9.03 -6.08 17.47
N MET A 292 8.77 -6.55 16.25
CA MET A 292 8.09 -5.78 15.20
C MET A 292 8.80 -4.44 14.99
N GLN A 293 8.18 -3.32 15.36
CA GLN A 293 8.73 -1.96 15.25
C GLN A 293 9.50 -1.50 16.50
N GLY A 294 9.63 -2.31 17.56
CA GLY A 294 10.19 -1.90 18.86
C GLY A 294 11.58 -1.26 18.77
N THR A 295 12.46 -1.77 17.91
CA THR A 295 13.79 -1.17 17.65
C THR A 295 13.68 0.21 16.97
N GLY A 296 12.74 0.36 16.03
CA GLY A 296 12.42 1.65 15.41
C GLY A 296 11.82 2.64 16.41
N PHE A 297 10.95 2.18 17.31
CA PHE A 297 10.36 2.95 18.39
C PHE A 297 11.45 3.50 19.31
N CYS A 298 12.31 2.64 19.84
CA CYS A 298 13.41 3.05 20.71
C CYS A 298 14.34 4.05 20.01
N HIS A 299 14.67 3.80 18.73
CA HIS A 299 15.49 4.72 17.96
C HIS A 299 14.85 6.12 17.78
N ALA A 300 13.53 6.17 17.61
CA ALA A 300 12.77 7.42 17.56
C ALA A 300 12.75 8.15 18.92
N MET A 301 12.84 7.43 20.03
CA MET A 301 12.88 8.02 21.38
C MET A 301 14.27 8.47 21.82
N VAL A 302 15.34 7.99 21.20
CA VAL A 302 16.73 8.38 21.57
C VAL A 302 16.96 9.90 21.71
N PRO A 303 16.47 10.79 20.81
CA PRO A 303 16.62 12.23 21.00
C PRO A 303 15.97 12.75 22.29
N VAL A 304 14.78 12.21 22.63
CA VAL A 304 14.04 12.54 23.86
C VAL A 304 14.82 12.03 25.08
N ILE A 305 15.24 10.76 25.06
CA ILE A 305 16.04 10.14 26.13
C ILE A 305 17.32 10.94 26.41
N ASN A 306 18.03 11.34 25.36
CA ASN A 306 19.28 12.10 25.49
C ASN A 306 19.05 13.50 26.08
N LYS A 307 17.91 14.13 25.77
CA LYS A 307 17.57 15.46 26.24
C LYS A 307 17.12 15.46 27.70
N LEU A 308 16.31 14.48 28.10
CA LEU A 308 15.81 14.36 29.49
C LEU A 308 16.91 13.88 30.44
N TYR A 309 17.79 13.01 29.98
CA TYR A 309 18.82 12.39 30.82
C TYR A 309 20.21 12.49 30.16
N PRO A 310 20.82 13.70 30.08
CA PRO A 310 22.12 13.92 29.41
C PRO A 310 23.28 13.14 30.05
N ASP A 311 23.29 13.01 31.37
CA ASP A 311 24.41 12.44 32.13
C ASP A 311 24.01 11.22 32.98
N ASN A 312 22.79 10.69 32.80
CA ASN A 312 22.29 9.56 33.57
C ASN A 312 22.19 8.29 32.70
N GLN A 313 23.31 7.56 32.60
CA GLN A 313 23.40 6.35 31.79
C GLN A 313 22.45 5.23 32.25
N GLY A 314 22.23 5.08 33.57
CA GLY A 314 21.30 4.10 34.12
C GLY A 314 19.86 4.37 33.69
N LYS A 315 19.41 5.63 33.76
CA LYS A 315 18.08 6.04 33.28
C LYS A 315 17.93 5.88 31.78
N ARG A 316 18.97 6.21 31.00
CA ARG A 316 18.96 5.92 29.55
C ARG A 316 18.76 4.43 29.29
N ALA A 317 19.47 3.58 30.01
CA ALA A 317 19.37 2.13 29.84
C ALA A 317 17.97 1.61 30.15
N GLU A 318 17.36 2.09 31.24
CA GLU A 318 15.97 1.79 31.62
C GLU A 318 15.00 2.17 30.50
N LEU A 319 15.01 3.44 30.05
CA LEU A 319 14.10 3.92 29.02
C LEU A 319 14.29 3.19 27.68
N MET A 320 15.53 2.95 27.27
CA MET A 320 15.82 2.23 26.03
C MET A 320 15.29 0.79 26.06
N GLN A 321 15.43 0.07 27.18
CA GLN A 321 14.88 -1.28 27.32
C GLN A 321 13.35 -1.28 27.31
N ASN A 322 12.72 -0.30 27.96
CA ASN A 322 11.26 -0.16 27.97
C ASN A 322 10.71 0.20 26.59
N HIS A 323 11.42 1.04 25.84
CA HIS A 323 10.97 1.54 24.54
C HIS A 323 11.31 0.62 23.36
N MET A 324 12.09 -0.43 23.60
CA MET A 324 12.41 -1.46 22.61
C MET A 324 11.54 -2.72 22.74
N GLN A 325 10.62 -2.73 23.72
CA GLN A 325 9.63 -3.80 23.86
C GLN A 325 8.79 -3.96 22.59
N PHE A 326 8.05 -5.06 22.52
CA PHE A 326 7.18 -5.35 21.38
C PHE A 326 6.26 -4.15 21.10
N PHE A 327 6.30 -3.66 19.87
CA PHE A 327 5.46 -2.57 19.42
C PHE A 327 5.08 -2.80 17.96
N ASN A 328 3.79 -2.78 17.64
CA ASN A 328 3.31 -2.93 16.28
C ASN A 328 2.03 -2.12 16.07
N THR A 329 2.08 -1.17 15.15
CA THR A 329 0.95 -0.37 14.72
C THR A 329 1.15 0.08 13.27
N GLU A 330 0.09 0.59 12.66
CA GLU A 330 0.22 1.36 11.43
C GLU A 330 1.11 2.61 11.70
N PRO A 331 2.19 2.87 10.93
CA PRO A 331 3.17 3.90 11.25
C PRO A 331 2.68 5.36 11.26
N GLN A 332 1.77 5.75 10.36
CA GLN A 332 1.29 7.14 10.24
C GLN A 332 0.43 7.53 11.45
N TRP A 333 -0.59 6.74 11.74
CA TRP A 333 -1.51 6.95 12.85
C TRP A 333 -0.86 6.61 14.19
N GLY A 334 -0.05 5.56 14.22
CA GLY A 334 0.75 5.16 15.37
C GLY A 334 1.80 6.18 15.81
N ALA A 335 2.12 7.17 14.97
CA ALA A 335 3.00 8.28 15.34
C ALA A 335 2.50 9.05 16.57
N CYS A 336 1.18 9.06 16.83
CA CYS A 336 0.63 9.66 18.05
C CYS A 336 1.09 8.94 19.32
N ILE A 337 1.31 7.62 19.29
CA ILE A 337 1.84 6.89 20.45
C ILE A 337 3.27 7.34 20.76
N ILE A 338 4.08 7.62 19.73
CA ILE A 338 5.44 8.15 19.88
C ILE A 338 5.40 9.52 20.53
N GLY A 339 4.57 10.42 20.02
CA GLY A 339 4.38 11.76 20.59
C GLY A 339 3.89 11.71 22.03
N LEU A 340 2.88 10.89 22.32
CA LEU A 340 2.34 10.69 23.66
C LEU A 340 3.41 10.16 24.62
N THR A 341 4.21 9.20 24.19
CA THR A 341 5.30 8.66 24.99
C THR A 341 6.33 9.73 25.32
N ALA A 342 6.69 10.59 24.37
CA ALA A 342 7.60 11.70 24.61
C ALA A 342 7.05 12.69 25.65
N ALA A 343 5.74 12.97 25.62
CA ALA A 343 5.09 13.82 26.62
C ALA A 343 5.03 13.17 28.02
N LEU A 344 4.74 11.87 28.09
CA LEU A 344 4.71 11.14 29.36
C LEU A 344 6.11 11.04 29.99
N GLU A 345 7.15 10.76 29.21
CA GLU A 345 8.53 10.75 29.71
C GLU A 345 8.99 12.14 30.15
N GLU A 346 8.55 13.21 29.48
CA GLU A 346 8.81 14.58 29.93
C GLU A 346 8.16 14.87 31.31
N LYS A 347 6.89 14.50 31.49
CA LYS A 347 6.21 14.65 32.80
C LYS A 347 6.86 13.80 33.88
N ARG A 348 7.30 12.59 33.54
CA ARG A 348 8.05 11.71 34.46
C ARG A 348 9.39 12.34 34.87
N ALA A 349 10.11 12.95 33.93
CA ALA A 349 11.35 13.67 34.20
C ALA A 349 11.15 14.94 35.05
N GLN A 350 9.94 15.52 35.07
CA GLN A 350 9.55 16.62 35.96
C GLN A 350 9.22 16.18 37.39
N GLY A 351 9.27 14.88 37.69
CA GLY A 351 9.03 14.35 39.03
C GLY A 351 7.60 13.87 39.30
N SER A 352 6.78 13.64 38.26
CA SER A 352 5.47 13.00 38.43
C SER A 352 5.64 11.55 38.89
N GLU A 353 5.15 11.22 40.09
CA GLU A 353 5.17 9.86 40.64
C GLU A 353 4.08 8.95 40.04
N GLU A 354 3.00 9.54 39.52
CA GLU A 354 1.89 8.81 38.88
C GLU A 354 2.30 8.17 37.55
N ILE A 355 3.26 8.77 36.83
CA ILE A 355 3.69 8.30 35.51
C ILE A 355 4.87 7.35 35.65
N THR A 356 4.57 6.08 35.85
CA THR A 356 5.57 5.00 35.90
C THR A 356 5.89 4.43 34.51
N GLY A 357 7.01 3.71 34.38
CA GLY A 357 7.35 3.00 33.13
C GLY A 357 6.31 1.96 32.72
N ASP A 358 5.66 1.31 33.70
CA ASP A 358 4.58 0.36 33.47
C ASP A 358 3.31 1.04 32.98
N THR A 359 3.01 2.24 33.51
CA THR A 359 1.89 3.07 33.03
C THR A 359 2.09 3.43 31.56
N ILE A 360 3.28 3.92 31.20
CA ILE A 360 3.63 4.24 29.81
C ILE A 360 3.50 3.01 28.91
N THR A 361 4.01 1.86 29.35
CA THR A 361 3.94 0.60 28.60
C THR A 361 2.50 0.14 28.38
N SER A 362 1.66 0.24 29.42
CA SER A 362 0.24 -0.12 29.35
C SER A 362 -0.53 0.77 28.39
N ILE A 363 -0.27 2.08 28.41
CA ILE A 363 -0.89 3.04 27.47
C ILE A 363 -0.49 2.72 26.03
N LYS A 364 0.80 2.44 25.77
CA LYS A 364 1.26 2.04 24.44
C LYS A 364 0.52 0.80 23.94
N SER A 365 0.51 -0.27 24.75
CA SER A 365 -0.13 -1.53 24.39
C SER A 365 -1.63 -1.38 24.17
N GLY A 366 -2.32 -0.56 24.97
CA GLY A 366 -3.75 -0.28 24.81
C GLY A 366 -4.09 0.47 23.51
N LEU A 367 -3.17 1.30 23.01
CA LEU A 367 -3.38 2.12 21.81
C LEU A 367 -2.91 1.45 20.51
N MET A 368 -1.99 0.47 20.56
CA MET A 368 -1.45 -0.22 19.38
C MET A 368 -2.56 -0.82 18.50
N GLY A 369 -3.44 -1.62 19.09
CA GLY A 369 -4.50 -2.33 18.36
C GLY A 369 -5.50 -1.39 17.67
N PRO A 370 -6.13 -0.46 18.41
CA PRO A 370 -7.10 0.46 17.82
C PRO A 370 -6.51 1.36 16.73
N LEU A 371 -5.30 1.91 16.92
CA LEU A 371 -4.68 2.79 15.92
C LEU A 371 -4.19 2.02 14.69
N ALA A 372 -3.70 0.78 14.86
CA ALA A 372 -3.41 -0.11 13.75
C ALA A 372 -4.66 -0.38 12.92
N GLY A 373 -5.77 -0.74 13.57
CA GLY A 373 -7.03 -1.02 12.88
C GLY A 373 -7.57 0.19 12.11
N ILE A 374 -7.46 1.39 12.68
CA ILE A 374 -7.85 2.65 12.03
C ILE A 374 -6.94 2.92 10.82
N GLY A 375 -5.62 2.93 11.02
CA GLY A 375 -4.67 3.25 9.96
C GLY A 375 -4.73 2.25 8.80
N ASP A 376 -4.73 0.94 9.08
CA ASP A 376 -4.82 -0.09 8.06
C ASP A 376 -6.11 0.03 7.24
N THR A 377 -7.23 0.40 7.89
CA THR A 377 -8.52 0.60 7.22
C THR A 377 -8.53 1.88 6.38
N ILE A 378 -8.07 3.00 6.93
CA ILE A 378 -8.12 4.31 6.25
C ILE A 378 -7.04 4.38 5.16
N ASP A 379 -5.77 4.25 5.51
CA ASP A 379 -4.67 4.46 4.57
C ASP A 379 -4.63 3.29 3.58
N GLY A 380 -4.48 2.06 4.10
CA GLY A 380 -4.34 0.85 3.28
C GLY A 380 -5.62 0.39 2.61
N GLY A 381 -6.76 0.50 3.29
CA GLY A 381 -8.03 -0.06 2.82
C GLY A 381 -8.89 0.91 1.99
N VAL A 382 -8.64 2.21 2.08
CA VAL A 382 -9.56 3.23 1.55
C VAL A 382 -8.83 4.30 0.74
N VAL A 383 -7.95 5.11 1.34
CA VAL A 383 -7.37 6.30 0.71
C VAL A 383 -6.36 5.96 -0.38
N THR A 384 -5.37 5.12 -0.09
CA THR A 384 -4.37 4.74 -1.09
C THR A 384 -4.99 3.99 -2.28
N PRO A 385 -5.86 2.97 -2.09
CA PRO A 385 -6.53 2.32 -3.21
C PRO A 385 -7.37 3.29 -4.05
N LEU A 386 -8.02 4.27 -3.41
CA LEU A 386 -8.80 5.30 -4.08
C LEU A 386 -7.91 6.21 -4.95
N LEU A 387 -6.81 6.72 -4.38
CA LEU A 387 -5.87 7.57 -5.12
C LEU A 387 -5.23 6.79 -6.26
N LEU A 388 -4.79 5.55 -6.02
CA LEU A 388 -4.29 4.67 -7.08
C LEU A 388 -5.33 4.47 -8.18
N THR A 389 -6.56 4.14 -7.83
CA THR A 389 -7.66 3.92 -8.77
C THR A 389 -7.91 5.13 -9.67
N LEU A 390 -7.89 6.33 -9.10
CA LEU A 390 -8.00 7.58 -9.85
C LEU A 390 -6.81 7.78 -10.80
N PHE A 391 -5.58 7.73 -10.28
CA PHE A 391 -4.38 8.09 -11.03
C PHE A 391 -3.95 7.03 -12.05
N ILE A 392 -4.22 5.75 -11.80
CA ILE A 392 -4.08 4.65 -12.78
C ILE A 392 -4.94 4.95 -14.01
N GLY A 393 -6.18 5.41 -13.80
CA GLY A 393 -7.08 5.78 -14.89
C GLY A 393 -6.48 6.87 -15.80
N ILE A 394 -5.79 7.86 -15.22
CA ILE A 394 -5.10 8.92 -15.95
C ILE A 394 -3.84 8.39 -16.64
N THR A 395 -3.04 7.56 -15.96
CA THR A 395 -1.79 7.02 -16.51
C THR A 395 -2.04 6.10 -17.71
N ASN A 396 -3.12 5.34 -17.69
CA ASN A 396 -3.46 4.42 -18.78
C ASN A 396 -3.88 5.14 -20.09
N THR A 397 -4.18 6.44 -20.06
CA THR A 397 -4.34 7.24 -21.29
C THR A 397 -3.01 7.68 -21.90
N GLY A 398 -1.87 7.16 -21.40
CA GLY A 398 -0.52 7.55 -21.81
C GLY A 398 0.00 8.84 -21.13
N ASN A 399 -0.75 9.41 -20.18
CA ASN A 399 -0.39 10.66 -19.52
C ASN A 399 0.42 10.41 -18.22
N ILE A 400 1.71 10.75 -18.25
CA ILE A 400 2.62 10.62 -17.09
C ILE A 400 2.23 11.49 -15.89
N MET A 401 1.39 12.51 -16.09
CA MET A 401 0.87 13.32 -14.98
C MET A 401 0.03 12.49 -14.02
N GLY A 402 -0.53 11.35 -14.45
CA GLY A 402 -1.20 10.42 -13.56
C GLY A 402 -0.27 9.91 -12.45
N VAL A 403 0.89 9.36 -12.81
CA VAL A 403 1.84 8.81 -11.83
C VAL A 403 2.51 9.90 -11.01
N ILE A 404 2.84 11.05 -11.61
CA ILE A 404 3.41 12.20 -10.90
C ILE A 404 2.39 12.76 -9.89
N GLY A 405 1.14 12.91 -10.29
CA GLY A 405 0.05 13.35 -9.43
C GLY A 405 -0.15 12.42 -8.24
N TYR A 406 -0.13 11.11 -8.47
CA TYR A 406 -0.19 10.12 -7.40
C TYR A 406 0.94 10.29 -6.37
N ILE A 407 2.19 10.37 -6.83
CA ILE A 407 3.36 10.52 -5.94
C ILE A 407 3.21 11.76 -5.05
N ILE A 408 2.82 12.90 -5.62
CA ILE A 408 2.70 14.17 -4.89
C ILE A 408 1.55 14.10 -3.88
N VAL A 409 0.35 13.70 -4.32
CA VAL A 409 -0.84 13.70 -3.47
C VAL A 409 -0.71 12.68 -2.33
N GLU A 410 -0.23 11.47 -2.64
CA GLU A 410 0.00 10.41 -1.65
C GLU A 410 1.06 10.85 -0.62
N ALA A 411 2.19 11.42 -1.06
CA ALA A 411 3.24 11.86 -0.15
C ALA A 411 2.77 13.00 0.77
N LEU A 412 2.06 14.00 0.23
CA LEU A 412 1.50 15.09 1.04
C LEU A 412 0.47 14.60 2.06
N PHE A 413 -0.38 13.67 1.66
CA PHE A 413 -1.36 13.04 2.55
C PHE A 413 -0.67 12.33 3.72
N MET A 414 0.29 11.44 3.42
CA MET A 414 1.02 10.68 4.44
C MET A 414 1.83 11.58 5.38
N TRP A 415 2.57 12.57 4.85
CA TRP A 415 3.33 13.51 5.68
C TRP A 415 2.43 14.32 6.61
N THR A 416 1.24 14.70 6.14
CA THR A 416 0.25 15.41 6.96
C THR A 416 -0.20 14.54 8.12
N ILE A 417 -0.58 13.28 7.88
CA ILE A 417 -1.01 12.37 8.96
C ILE A 417 0.15 12.10 9.92
N TYR A 418 1.35 11.77 9.44
CA TYR A 418 2.51 11.54 10.30
C TYR A 418 2.74 12.66 11.31
N TRP A 419 2.74 13.92 10.83
CA TRP A 419 3.05 15.07 11.67
C TRP A 419 1.89 15.45 12.59
N GLN A 420 0.65 15.39 12.10
CA GLN A 420 -0.51 15.75 12.90
C GLN A 420 -0.81 14.68 13.96
N SER A 421 -0.68 13.39 13.63
CA SER A 421 -0.79 12.30 14.59
C SER A 421 0.29 12.40 15.67
N TYR A 422 1.56 12.62 15.30
CA TYR A 422 2.61 12.82 16.30
C TYR A 422 2.29 13.98 17.25
N LYS A 423 1.90 15.13 16.69
CA LYS A 423 1.52 16.30 17.49
C LYS A 423 0.32 16.04 18.38
N LEU A 424 -0.72 15.38 17.87
CA LEU A 424 -1.89 15.00 18.66
C LEU A 424 -1.47 14.28 19.94
N GLY A 425 -0.59 13.28 19.83
CA GLY A 425 -0.09 12.57 21.00
C GLY A 425 0.74 13.42 21.96
N TYR A 426 1.71 14.18 21.43
CA TYR A 426 2.61 14.98 22.26
C TYR A 426 1.92 16.18 22.92
N GLU A 427 1.06 16.87 22.18
CA GLU A 427 0.47 18.14 22.59
C GLU A 427 -0.87 18.01 23.30
N LYS A 428 -1.62 16.92 23.10
CA LYS A 428 -3.01 16.79 23.57
C LYS A 428 -3.24 15.59 24.48
N GLY A 429 -2.32 14.63 24.53
CA GLY A 429 -2.40 13.49 25.44
C GLY A 429 -3.32 12.36 24.94
N SER A 430 -3.50 11.35 25.80
CA SER A 430 -4.28 10.13 25.51
C SER A 430 -5.76 10.41 25.28
N ASP A 431 -6.35 11.31 26.06
CA ASP A 431 -7.81 11.56 26.06
C ASP A 431 -8.27 12.14 24.73
N ALA A 432 -7.44 12.99 24.11
CA ALA A 432 -7.71 13.52 22.78
C ALA A 432 -7.67 12.43 21.70
N ILE A 433 -6.77 11.44 21.82
CA ILE A 433 -6.71 10.30 20.89
C ILE A 433 -7.99 9.49 20.99
N VAL A 434 -8.42 9.15 22.22
CA VAL A 434 -9.66 8.39 22.47
C VAL A 434 -10.89 9.16 21.97
N THR A 435 -10.96 10.47 22.24
CA THR A 435 -12.06 11.32 21.78
C THR A 435 -12.21 11.31 20.26
N ILE A 436 -11.10 11.37 19.51
CA ILE A 436 -11.14 11.30 18.04
C ILE A 436 -11.66 9.94 17.57
N MET A 437 -11.22 8.86 18.23
CA MET A 437 -11.67 7.51 17.92
C MET A 437 -13.19 7.33 18.16
N GLU A 438 -13.72 7.98 19.19
CA GLU A 438 -15.15 7.91 19.57
C GLU A 438 -16.03 8.95 18.84
N SER A 439 -15.44 10.01 18.27
CA SER A 439 -16.15 11.13 17.64
C SER A 439 -17.02 10.78 16.42
N GLY A 440 -16.84 9.58 15.85
CA GLY A 440 -17.50 9.16 14.62
C GLY A 440 -16.99 9.87 13.35
N LEU A 441 -16.05 10.83 13.45
CA LEU A 441 -15.45 11.53 12.31
C LEU A 441 -14.75 10.57 11.35
N ILE A 442 -14.08 9.54 11.90
CA ILE A 442 -13.44 8.48 11.12
C ILE A 442 -14.48 7.74 10.26
N ASN A 443 -15.65 7.43 10.82
CA ASN A 443 -16.71 6.74 10.08
C ASN A 443 -17.26 7.60 8.93
N GLN A 444 -17.36 8.93 9.13
CA GLN A 444 -17.77 9.87 8.08
C GLN A 444 -16.74 9.93 6.94
N LEU A 445 -15.45 9.95 7.28
CA LEU A 445 -14.36 9.92 6.30
C LEU A 445 -14.38 8.61 5.50
N ILE A 446 -14.54 7.48 6.18
CA ILE A 446 -14.67 6.16 5.55
C ILE A 446 -15.90 6.12 4.62
N LEU A 447 -17.05 6.67 5.03
CA LEU A 447 -18.25 6.71 4.19
C LEU A 447 -18.01 7.51 2.91
N GLY A 448 -17.49 8.74 3.02
CA GLY A 448 -17.21 9.58 1.86
C GLY A 448 -16.23 8.92 0.89
N ALA A 449 -15.13 8.38 1.41
CA ALA A 449 -14.16 7.69 0.58
C ALA A 449 -14.70 6.35 0.01
N SER A 450 -15.61 5.66 0.70
CA SER A 450 -16.28 4.46 0.18
C SER A 450 -17.17 4.77 -1.01
N ILE A 451 -17.91 5.88 -0.98
CA ILE A 451 -18.77 6.33 -2.08
C ILE A 451 -17.92 6.69 -3.30
N MET A 452 -16.90 7.52 -3.09
CA MET A 452 -15.97 7.90 -4.15
C MET A 452 -15.29 6.67 -4.76
N GLY A 453 -14.76 5.79 -3.92
CA GLY A 453 -14.03 4.59 -4.33
C GLY A 453 -14.92 3.60 -5.07
N CYS A 454 -16.13 3.35 -4.58
CA CYS A 454 -17.07 2.48 -5.27
C CYS A 454 -17.39 3.00 -6.67
N LEU A 455 -17.65 4.30 -6.84
CA LEU A 455 -17.94 4.89 -8.14
C LEU A 455 -16.79 4.70 -9.14
N VAL A 456 -15.55 4.98 -8.74
CA VAL A 456 -14.41 4.82 -9.65
C VAL A 456 -14.09 3.34 -9.89
N LEU A 457 -14.19 2.46 -8.88
CA LEU A 457 -14.00 1.02 -9.05
C LEU A 457 -15.03 0.40 -10.02
N GLY A 458 -16.27 0.87 -10.00
CA GLY A 458 -17.29 0.48 -10.97
C GLY A 458 -16.84 0.76 -12.40
N GLY A 459 -16.29 1.95 -12.65
CA GLY A 459 -15.72 2.28 -13.95
C GLY A 459 -14.46 1.49 -14.30
N LEU A 460 -13.60 1.20 -13.32
CA LEU A 460 -12.42 0.35 -13.54
C LEU A 460 -12.79 -1.06 -14.03
N VAL A 461 -13.86 -1.65 -13.49
CA VAL A 461 -14.34 -2.96 -13.95
C VAL A 461 -14.67 -2.92 -15.43
N GLY A 462 -15.38 -1.89 -15.89
CA GLY A 462 -15.77 -1.76 -17.28
C GLY A 462 -14.62 -1.50 -18.25
N ASN A 463 -13.54 -0.84 -17.80
CA ASN A 463 -12.43 -0.44 -18.65
C ASN A 463 -11.21 -1.38 -18.61
N TYR A 464 -11.01 -2.13 -17.53
CA TYR A 464 -9.75 -2.84 -17.29
C TYR A 464 -9.89 -4.31 -16.90
N VAL A 465 -11.10 -4.79 -16.62
CA VAL A 465 -11.34 -6.23 -16.53
C VAL A 465 -11.77 -6.71 -17.90
N THR A 466 -10.96 -7.52 -18.56
CA THR A 466 -11.29 -8.09 -19.87
C THR A 466 -11.62 -9.56 -19.73
N LEU A 467 -12.83 -9.91 -20.19
CA LEU A 467 -13.32 -11.27 -20.30
C LEU A 467 -14.44 -11.28 -21.34
N GLY A 468 -14.19 -11.84 -22.52
CA GLY A 468 -15.20 -12.05 -23.55
C GLY A 468 -15.43 -13.52 -23.86
N LEU A 469 -16.57 -13.84 -24.48
CA LEU A 469 -16.82 -15.13 -25.11
C LEU A 469 -16.44 -15.10 -26.59
N LYS A 470 -15.69 -16.09 -27.06
CA LYS A 470 -15.36 -16.29 -28.48
C LYS A 470 -16.39 -17.16 -29.22
N LEU A 471 -17.51 -17.47 -28.57
CA LEU A 471 -18.50 -18.41 -29.08
C LEU A 471 -19.34 -17.81 -30.22
N MET A 472 -19.26 -18.45 -31.38
CA MET A 472 -20.06 -18.12 -32.56
C MET A 472 -21.03 -19.25 -32.88
N VAL A 473 -22.31 -18.94 -33.03
CA VAL A 473 -23.37 -19.91 -33.33
C VAL A 473 -23.88 -19.69 -34.77
N PRO A 474 -23.89 -20.69 -35.64
CA PRO A 474 -24.45 -20.54 -36.98
C PRO A 474 -25.97 -20.38 -36.89
N VAL A 475 -26.51 -19.29 -37.46
CA VAL A 475 -27.95 -18.99 -37.47
C VAL A 475 -28.61 -19.19 -38.85
N GLY A 476 -27.87 -19.79 -39.79
CA GLY A 476 -28.33 -20.06 -41.16
C GLY A 476 -27.81 -19.03 -42.18
N GLY A 477 -27.82 -19.41 -43.48
CA GLY A 477 -27.40 -18.52 -44.57
C GLY A 477 -25.91 -18.12 -44.58
N GLY A 478 -25.06 -18.83 -43.85
CA GLY A 478 -23.63 -18.48 -43.70
C GLY A 478 -23.35 -17.38 -42.65
N VAL A 479 -24.37 -16.92 -41.93
CA VAL A 479 -24.23 -15.89 -40.89
C VAL A 479 -23.88 -16.55 -39.55
N MET A 480 -22.82 -16.04 -38.91
CA MET A 480 -22.38 -16.43 -37.57
C MET A 480 -22.92 -15.43 -36.54
N PHE A 481 -23.61 -15.93 -35.52
CA PHE A 481 -24.11 -15.14 -34.40
C PHE A 481 -23.07 -15.11 -33.27
N ASN A 482 -22.52 -13.93 -32.98
CA ASN A 482 -21.57 -13.74 -31.89
C ASN A 482 -22.32 -13.58 -30.57
N ILE A 483 -22.23 -14.58 -29.68
CA ILE A 483 -22.95 -14.57 -28.41
C ILE A 483 -22.55 -13.36 -27.54
N GLN A 484 -21.28 -12.95 -27.57
CA GLN A 484 -20.81 -11.80 -26.77
C GLN A 484 -21.49 -10.52 -27.24
N GLU A 485 -21.24 -10.13 -28.49
CA GLU A 485 -21.66 -8.83 -29.03
C GLU A 485 -23.17 -8.73 -29.22
N GLN A 486 -23.82 -9.82 -29.66
CA GLN A 486 -25.22 -9.77 -30.11
C GLN A 486 -26.23 -10.20 -29.06
N LEU A 487 -25.79 -10.75 -27.92
CA LEU A 487 -26.66 -11.09 -26.79
C LEU A 487 -26.25 -10.35 -25.51
N PHE A 488 -25.02 -10.54 -25.04
CA PHE A 488 -24.60 -9.98 -23.75
C PHE A 488 -24.43 -8.46 -23.82
N ASP A 489 -23.68 -7.95 -24.79
CA ASP A 489 -23.37 -6.52 -24.88
C ASP A 489 -24.61 -5.67 -25.23
N VAL A 490 -25.63 -6.26 -25.86
CA VAL A 490 -26.93 -5.60 -26.09
C VAL A 490 -27.70 -5.37 -24.78
N ILE A 491 -27.59 -6.31 -23.82
CA ILE A 491 -28.28 -6.21 -22.52
C ILE A 491 -27.50 -5.35 -21.55
N LEU A 492 -26.19 -5.60 -21.44
CA LEU A 492 -25.28 -4.87 -20.55
C LEU A 492 -23.83 -5.07 -21.05
N PRO A 493 -23.23 -4.07 -21.70
CA PRO A 493 -21.82 -4.11 -22.04
C PRO A 493 -20.98 -4.35 -20.79
N GLY A 494 -19.99 -5.25 -20.89
CA GLY A 494 -19.12 -5.59 -19.76
C GLY A 494 -19.79 -6.44 -18.67
N ALA A 495 -20.91 -7.11 -18.95
CA ALA A 495 -21.58 -7.99 -17.99
C ALA A 495 -20.67 -9.10 -17.44
N LEU A 496 -19.86 -9.74 -18.29
CA LEU A 496 -18.93 -10.80 -17.87
C LEU A 496 -17.80 -10.27 -16.94
N PRO A 497 -17.10 -9.17 -17.28
CA PRO A 497 -16.21 -8.47 -16.35
C PRO A 497 -16.84 -8.15 -14.99
N LEU A 498 -18.09 -7.66 -14.99
CA LEU A 498 -18.84 -7.34 -13.78
C LEU A 498 -19.14 -8.59 -12.95
N LEU A 499 -19.64 -9.65 -13.57
CA LEU A 499 -19.94 -10.92 -12.91
C LEU A 499 -18.69 -11.58 -12.35
N LEU A 500 -17.57 -11.57 -13.09
CA LEU A 500 -16.28 -12.06 -12.62
C LEU A 500 -15.84 -11.30 -11.35
N THR A 501 -15.94 -9.96 -11.37
CA THR A 501 -15.55 -9.13 -10.24
C THR A 501 -16.43 -9.38 -9.01
N LEU A 502 -17.76 -9.42 -9.18
CA LEU A 502 -18.70 -9.69 -8.09
C LEU A 502 -18.57 -11.13 -7.55
N GLY A 503 -18.34 -12.11 -8.42
CA GLY A 503 -18.04 -13.49 -8.04
C GLY A 503 -16.76 -13.58 -7.22
N THR A 504 -15.72 -12.86 -7.64
CA THR A 504 -14.45 -12.77 -6.90
C THR A 504 -14.64 -12.09 -5.55
N TYR A 505 -15.37 -10.98 -5.48
CA TYR A 505 -15.72 -10.31 -4.22
C TYR A 505 -16.46 -11.24 -3.26
N LYS A 506 -17.38 -12.07 -3.76
CA LYS A 506 -18.11 -13.06 -2.94
C LYS A 506 -17.16 -14.10 -2.33
N LEU A 507 -16.12 -14.53 -3.04
CA LEU A 507 -15.09 -15.44 -2.51
C LEU A 507 -14.23 -14.76 -1.43
N VAL A 508 -13.80 -13.53 -1.68
CA VAL A 508 -13.07 -12.71 -0.70
C VAL A 508 -13.89 -12.56 0.60
N LYS A 509 -15.20 -12.29 0.47
CA LYS A 509 -16.12 -12.17 1.63
C LYS A 509 -16.30 -13.48 2.39
N LYS A 510 -16.18 -14.63 1.71
CA LYS A 510 -16.16 -15.96 2.32
C LYS A 510 -14.82 -16.30 3.02
N GLY A 511 -13.84 -15.40 3.01
CA GLY A 511 -12.56 -15.58 3.69
C GLY A 511 -11.50 -16.32 2.86
N TRP A 512 -11.71 -16.47 1.55
CA TRP A 512 -10.66 -17.03 0.68
C TRP A 512 -9.44 -16.08 0.63
N SER A 513 -8.25 -16.66 0.63
CA SER A 513 -7.01 -15.88 0.48
C SER A 513 -6.90 -15.31 -0.93
N SER A 514 -6.29 -14.13 -1.06
CA SER A 514 -6.05 -13.49 -2.36
C SER A 514 -5.27 -14.40 -3.31
N VAL A 515 -4.29 -15.14 -2.79
CA VAL A 515 -3.46 -16.08 -3.57
C VAL A 515 -4.33 -17.20 -4.17
N ASN A 516 -5.22 -17.80 -3.38
CA ASN A 516 -6.09 -18.89 -3.85
C ASN A 516 -7.06 -18.40 -4.94
N ILE A 517 -7.54 -17.17 -4.81
CA ILE A 517 -8.42 -16.55 -5.80
C ILE A 517 -7.66 -16.26 -7.10
N ILE A 518 -6.45 -15.71 -7.02
CA ILE A 518 -5.58 -15.49 -8.19
C ILE A 518 -5.34 -16.81 -8.92
N ILE A 519 -5.01 -17.88 -8.19
CA ILE A 519 -4.80 -19.21 -8.78
C ILE A 519 -6.09 -19.71 -9.45
N LEU A 520 -7.25 -19.55 -8.80
CA LEU A 520 -8.54 -19.95 -9.38
C LEU A 520 -8.83 -19.20 -10.68
N VAL A 521 -8.68 -17.88 -10.70
CA VAL A 521 -8.89 -17.05 -11.90
C VAL A 521 -7.93 -17.46 -13.02
N ALA A 522 -6.66 -17.70 -12.69
CA ALA A 522 -5.67 -18.17 -13.66
C ALA A 522 -6.01 -19.56 -14.23
N VAL A 523 -6.47 -20.50 -13.40
CA VAL A 523 -6.89 -21.85 -13.85
C VAL A 523 -8.13 -21.77 -14.74
N VAL A 524 -9.13 -20.95 -14.38
CA VAL A 524 -10.34 -20.73 -15.18
C VAL A 524 -10.01 -20.07 -16.51
N GLY A 525 -9.15 -19.04 -16.51
CA GLY A 525 -8.66 -18.39 -17.72
C GLY A 525 -7.86 -19.34 -18.61
N LEU A 526 -6.99 -20.16 -18.03
CA LEU A 526 -6.22 -21.19 -18.74
C LEU A 526 -7.14 -22.20 -19.42
N ALA A 527 -8.10 -22.76 -18.67
CA ALA A 527 -9.04 -23.74 -19.22
C ALA A 527 -9.93 -23.13 -20.31
N GLY A 528 -10.53 -21.97 -20.07
CA GLY A 528 -11.40 -21.31 -21.03
C GLY A 528 -10.67 -20.81 -22.28
N GLY A 529 -9.43 -20.34 -22.13
CA GLY A 529 -8.57 -19.94 -23.25
C GLY A 529 -8.11 -21.12 -24.10
N LEU A 530 -7.67 -22.22 -23.48
CA LEU A 530 -7.26 -23.44 -24.21
C LEU A 530 -8.43 -24.11 -24.94
N LEU A 531 -9.64 -24.05 -24.36
CA LEU A 531 -10.86 -24.53 -25.01
C LEU A 531 -11.40 -23.57 -26.08
N GLY A 532 -10.81 -22.39 -26.24
CA GLY A 532 -11.26 -21.36 -27.18
C GLY A 532 -12.62 -20.75 -26.83
N ILE A 533 -13.04 -20.83 -25.56
CA ILE A 533 -14.30 -20.28 -25.06
C ILE A 533 -14.14 -18.81 -24.71
N PHE A 534 -13.01 -18.45 -24.09
CA PHE A 534 -12.70 -17.08 -23.70
C PHE A 534 -11.80 -16.39 -24.71
N ALA A 535 -11.94 -15.06 -24.78
CA ALA A 535 -11.05 -14.15 -25.47
C ALA A 535 -10.66 -13.03 -24.51
#